data_AF-S8DMP8-F1
#
_entry.id   AF-S8DMP8-F1
#
_cell.length_a   1.000
_cell.length_b   1.000
_cell.length_c   1.000
_cell.angle_alpha   90.00
_cell.angle_beta   90.00
_cell.angle_gamma   90.00
#
_symmetry.space_group_name_H-M   'P 1'
#
loop_
_entity.id
_entity.type
_entity.pdbx_description
1 polymer ?
#
loop_
_entity_poly.entity_id
_entity_poly.type
_entity_poly.pdbx_seq_one_letter_code
_entity_poly.pdbx_strand_id
1 'polypeptide(L)'
;YKLATLLPEKAAFTLPKFDVRCSHRAYGVAIENNVMGIQLRCLKSRSVEDVGESIRLDVQMEFSEIYLLKELGISVVEIQKLDVVSSVNVPLQ
;
A
#
# COMPACT_ATOMS: atom_id res chain seq x y z
N TYR A 1 -20.30 -5.64 -13.27
CA TYR A 1 -20.22 -5.21 -14.70
C TYR A 1 -19.59 -3.85 -14.88
N LYS A 2 -20.30 -2.75 -14.61
CA LYS A 2 -19.85 -1.38 -14.98
C LYS A 2 -18.59 -0.89 -14.26
N LEU A 3 -18.28 -1.41 -13.07
CA LEU A 3 -17.12 -1.00 -12.27
C LEU A 3 -15.79 -1.53 -12.80
N ALA A 4 -15.72 -2.78 -13.28
CA ALA A 4 -14.46 -3.39 -13.73
C ALA A 4 -13.93 -2.73 -15.03
N THR A 5 -14.84 -2.27 -15.89
CA THR A 5 -14.51 -1.50 -17.09
C THR A 5 -14.05 -0.07 -16.79
N LEU A 6 -14.42 0.48 -15.63
CA LEU A 6 -13.99 1.82 -15.20
C LEU A 6 -12.60 1.82 -14.56
N LEU A 7 -12.04 0.64 -14.25
CA LEU A 7 -10.70 0.54 -13.70
C LEU A 7 -9.66 0.89 -14.78
N PRO A 8 -8.70 1.77 -14.47
CA PRO A 8 -7.66 2.16 -15.41
C PRO A 8 -6.76 0.98 -15.76
N GLU A 9 -6.20 0.98 -16.97
CA GLU A 9 -5.27 -0.07 -17.41
C GLU A 9 -3.99 -0.11 -16.55
N LYS A 10 -3.54 1.07 -16.12
CA LYS A 10 -2.41 1.24 -15.21
C LYS A 10 -2.68 2.43 -14.29
N ALA A 11 -2.33 2.28 -13.02
CA ALA A 11 -2.27 3.39 -12.09
C ALA A 11 -0.93 3.35 -11.32
N ALA A 12 -0.41 4.52 -10.99
CA ALA A 12 0.77 4.65 -10.15
C ALA A 12 0.57 5.80 -9.18
N PHE A 13 1.06 5.61 -7.97
CA PHE A 13 1.08 6.62 -6.92
C PHE A 13 2.42 6.55 -6.20
N THR A 14 3.02 7.71 -5.95
CA THR A 14 4.28 7.80 -5.21
C THR A 14 4.11 8.84 -4.12
N LEU A 15 4.47 8.46 -2.89
CA LEU A 15 4.51 9.36 -1.75
C LEU A 15 5.90 9.26 -1.10
N PRO A 16 6.73 10.31 -1.21
CA PRO A 16 8.10 10.26 -0.69
C PRO A 16 8.18 10.05 0.83
N LYS A 17 7.19 10.55 1.57
CA LYS A 17 7.17 10.55 3.03
C LYS A 17 5.73 10.59 3.55
N PHE A 18 5.46 9.80 4.58
CA PHE A 18 4.22 9.83 5.34
C PHE A 18 4.54 9.81 6.83
N ASP A 19 4.23 10.91 7.52
CA ASP A 19 4.45 11.07 8.96
C ASP A 19 3.12 10.99 9.71
N VAL A 20 3.06 10.15 10.74
CA VAL A 20 1.92 10.00 11.64
C VAL A 20 2.36 10.22 13.07
N ARG A 21 1.70 11.16 13.77
CA ARG A 21 1.91 11.39 15.20
C ARG A 21 0.62 11.10 15.98
N CYS A 22 0.71 10.20 16.94
CA CYS A 22 -0.37 9.89 17.87
C CYS A 22 -0.04 10.55 19.22
N SER A 23 -0.91 11.41 19.73
CA SER A 23 -0.70 12.09 21.03
C SER A 23 -1.82 11.79 22.00
N HIS A 24 -1.46 11.37 23.22
CA HIS A 24 -2.41 11.13 24.30
C HIS A 24 -2.32 12.25 25.33
N ARG A 25 -3.28 13.20 25.27
CA ARG A 25 -3.25 14.44 26.07
C ARG A 25 -3.20 14.21 27.58
N ALA A 26 -3.88 13.19 28.10
CA ALA A 26 -3.97 12.99 29.55
C ALA A 26 -2.70 12.37 30.16
N TYR A 27 -1.84 11.74 29.34
CA TYR A 27 -0.57 11.14 29.81
C TYR A 27 0.67 11.85 29.25
N GLY A 28 0.50 12.88 28.42
CA GLY A 28 1.61 13.61 27.80
C GLY A 28 2.44 12.77 26.81
N VAL A 29 1.94 11.60 26.40
CA VAL A 29 2.67 10.68 25.51
C VAL A 29 2.45 11.09 24.06
N ALA A 30 3.54 11.15 23.29
CA ALA A 30 3.51 11.37 21.85
C ALA A 30 4.37 10.32 21.15
N ILE A 31 3.76 9.57 20.23
CA ILE A 31 4.39 8.52 19.47
C ILE A 31 4.42 8.94 18.00
N GLU A 32 5.59 8.83 17.39
CA GLU A 32 5.81 9.15 15.98
C GLU A 32 5.97 7.89 15.15
N ASN A 33 5.49 7.92 13.91
CA ASN A 33 5.69 6.89 12.91
C ASN A 33 6.00 7.60 11.60
N ASN A 34 6.99 7.09 10.88
CA ASN A 34 7.37 7.61 9.59
C ASN A 34 7.54 6.46 8.61
N VAL A 35 7.03 6.66 7.40
CA VAL A 35 7.23 5.76 6.27
C VAL A 35 7.78 6.59 5.12
N MET A 36 8.93 6.20 4.59
CA MET A 36 9.52 6.84 3.40
C MET A 36 9.26 6.02 2.13
N GLY A 37 9.52 6.65 0.98
CA GLY A 37 9.57 6.00 -0.33
C GLY A 37 8.43 5.02 -0.61
N ILE A 38 7.19 5.49 -0.43
CA ILE A 38 5.98 4.72 -0.72
C ILE A 38 5.76 4.76 -2.23
N GLN A 39 5.70 3.61 -2.86
CA GLN A 39 5.32 3.47 -4.26
C GLN A 39 4.19 2.46 -4.36
N LEU A 40 3.15 2.80 -5.11
CA LEU A 40 2.06 1.92 -5.46
C LEU A 40 1.95 1.85 -6.97
N ARG A 41 1.91 0.63 -7.51
CA ARG A 41 1.66 0.36 -8.92
C ARG A 41 0.50 -0.62 -9.03
N CYS A 42 -0.44 -0.31 -9.90
CA CYS A 42 -1.53 -1.19 -10.26
C CYS A 42 -1.49 -1.43 -11.77
N LEU A 43 -1.58 -2.70 -12.16
CA LEU A 43 -1.66 -3.11 -13.56
C LEU A 43 -2.92 -3.96 -13.74
N LYS A 44 -3.73 -3.59 -14.73
CA LYS A 44 -4.87 -4.36 -15.16
C LYS A 44 -4.47 -5.24 -16.34
N SER A 45 -4.95 -6.48 -16.34
CA SER A 45 -4.81 -7.40 -17.46
C SER A 45 -6.08 -8.25 -17.61
N ARG A 46 -6.27 -8.85 -18.79
CA ARG A 46 -7.31 -9.87 -18.99
C ARG A 46 -6.73 -11.21 -18.59
N SER A 47 -7.44 -11.97 -17.77
CA SER A 47 -7.13 -13.35 -17.43
C SER A 47 -8.20 -14.27 -18.00
N VAL A 48 -7.78 -15.41 -18.53
CA VAL A 48 -8.66 -16.47 -19.03
C VAL A 48 -8.25 -17.76 -18.34
N GLU A 49 -9.11 -18.26 -17.47
CA GLU A 49 -8.90 -19.49 -16.70
C GLU A 49 -10.03 -20.48 -17.00
N ASP A 50 -9.92 -21.72 -16.51
CA ASP A 50 -10.92 -22.78 -16.75
C ASP A 50 -12.34 -22.39 -16.28
N VAL A 51 -12.43 -21.45 -15.34
CA VAL A 51 -13.68 -20.93 -14.75
C VAL A 51 -14.29 -19.79 -15.57
N GLY A 52 -13.58 -19.29 -16.59
CA GLY A 52 -14.02 -18.23 -17.49
C GLY A 52 -13.08 -17.01 -17.52
N GLU A 53 -13.52 -15.95 -18.19
CA GLU A 53 -12.74 -14.72 -18.32
C GLU A 53 -12.91 -13.78 -17.12
N SER A 54 -11.82 -13.12 -16.75
CA SER A 54 -11.80 -12.12 -15.69
C SER A 54 -10.86 -10.96 -16.02
N ILE A 55 -11.04 -9.85 -15.31
CA ILE A 55 -10.05 -8.79 -15.23
C ILE A 55 -9.18 -9.08 -14.01
N ARG A 56 -7.88 -9.24 -14.22
CA ARG A 56 -6.89 -9.35 -13.16
C ARG A 56 -6.30 -7.98 -12.86
N LEU A 57 -6.23 -7.63 -11.58
CA LEU A 57 -5.53 -6.45 -11.09
C LEU A 57 -4.35 -6.90 -10.24
N ASP A 58 -3.14 -6.59 -10.70
CA ASP A 58 -1.91 -6.78 -9.94
C ASP A 58 -1.55 -5.47 -9.24
N VAL A 59 -1.44 -5.52 -7.92
CA VAL A 59 -1.07 -4.39 -7.07
C VAL A 59 0.27 -4.66 -6.42
N GLN A 60 1.21 -3.76 -6.63
CA GLN A 60 2.51 -3.75 -5.98
C GLN A 60 2.62 -2.51 -5.12
N MET A 61 3.06 -2.68 -3.87
CA MET A 61 3.39 -1.60 -2.96
C MET A 61 4.81 -1.79 -2.49
N GLU A 62 5.63 -0.75 -2.57
CA GLU A 62 7.01 -0.75 -2.11
C GLU A 62 7.15 0.36 -1.07
N PHE A 63 7.81 0.05 0.03
CA PHE A 63 8.09 0.97 1.12
C PHE A 63 9.58 0.90 1.43
N SER A 64 10.20 2.06 1.62
CA SER A 64 11.57 2.17 2.11
C SER A 64 11.58 2.87 3.45
N GLU A 65 12.38 2.40 4.40
CA GLU A 65 12.56 3.07 5.70
C GLU A 65 11.23 3.35 6.43
N ILE A 66 10.74 2.35 7.14
CA ILE A 66 9.60 2.45 8.06
C ILE A 66 10.15 2.50 9.48
N TYR A 67 9.84 3.57 10.20
CA TYR A 67 10.17 3.76 11.61
C TYR A 67 8.87 3.83 12.39
N LEU A 68 8.61 2.85 13.26
CA LEU A 68 7.38 2.79 14.05
C LEU A 68 7.66 3.00 15.53
N LEU A 69 6.65 3.53 16.20
CA LEU A 69 6.64 3.72 17.65
C LEU A 69 7.84 4.52 18.15
N LYS A 70 8.18 5.58 17.42
CA LYS A 70 9.33 6.42 17.72
C LYS A 70 9.05 7.33 18.90
N GLU A 71 9.94 7.28 19.90
CA GLU A 71 9.93 8.12 21.09
C GLU A 71 11.35 8.65 21.33
N LEU A 72 11.49 9.95 21.61
CA LEU A 72 12.79 10.62 21.83
C LEU A 72 13.84 10.37 20.74
N GLY A 73 13.41 10.17 19.50
CA GLY A 73 14.31 9.93 18.37
C GLY A 73 14.65 8.45 18.12
N ILE A 74 14.22 7.53 18.99
CA ILE A 74 14.53 6.10 18.93
C ILE A 74 13.28 5.35 18.46
N SER A 75 13.43 4.53 17.42
CA SER A 75 12.35 3.68 16.91
C SER A 75 12.41 2.31 17.57
N VAL A 76 11.26 1.76 17.93
CA VAL A 76 11.19 0.38 18.47
C VAL A 76 11.25 -0.64 17.34
N VAL A 77 10.64 -0.31 16.21
CA VAL A 77 10.64 -1.16 15.01
C VAL A 77 11.15 -0.35 13.83
N GLU A 78 12.15 -0.91 13.17
CA GLU A 78 12.77 -0.34 11.97
C GLU A 78 12.73 -1.39 10.85
N ILE A 79 12.10 -1.03 9.73
CA ILE A 79 12.04 -1.87 8.54
C ILE A 79 12.65 -1.09 7.39
N GLN A 80 13.78 -1.57 6.89
CA GLN A 80 14.51 -0.89 5.81
C GLN A 80 13.77 -0.98 4.47
N LYS A 81 13.12 -2.11 4.21
CA LYS A 81 12.34 -2.32 3.00
C LYS A 81 11.19 -3.27 3.26
N LEU A 82 10.02 -2.95 2.71
CA LEU A 82 8.87 -3.84 2.69
C LEU A 82 8.24 -3.77 1.30
N ASP A 83 8.13 -4.92 0.64
CA ASP A 83 7.43 -5.05 -0.63
C ASP A 83 6.16 -5.89 -0.40
N VAL A 84 5.02 -5.39 -0.85
CA VAL A 84 3.72 -6.07 -0.79
C VAL A 84 3.22 -6.28 -2.21
N VAL A 85 2.97 -7.52 -2.59
CA VAL A 85 2.39 -7.87 -3.89
C VAL A 85 1.09 -8.60 -3.66
N SER A 86 0.05 -8.18 -4.37
CA SER A 86 -1.27 -8.79 -4.32
C SER A 86 -1.89 -8.81 -5.71
N SER A 87 -2.78 -9.76 -5.95
CA SER A 87 -3.54 -9.86 -7.18
C SER A 87 -4.99 -10.17 -6.87
N VAL A 88 -5.91 -9.52 -7.59
CA VAL A 88 -7.34 -9.80 -7.48
C VAL A 88 -7.93 -10.06 -8.87
N ASN A 89 -8.71 -11.13 -8.99
CA ASN A 89 -9.46 -11.47 -10.20
C ASN A 89 -10.91 -10.99 -10.04
N VAL A 90 -11.38 -10.16 -10.96
CA VAL A 90 -12.76 -9.66 -11.04
C VAL A 90 -13.45 -10.40 -12.19
N PRO A 91 -14.41 -11.30 -11.92
CA PRO A 91 -15.11 -12.06 -12.95
C PRO A 91 -15.85 -11.14 -13.93
N LEU A 92 -15.83 -11.49 -15.21
CA LEU A 92 -16.55 -10.75 -16.26
C LEU A 92 -17.97 -11.27 -16.53
N GLN A 93 -18.37 -12.40 -15.93
CA GLN A 93 -19.62 -13.20 -16.12
C GLN A 93 -20.79 -12.51 -16.82
#